data_AF-A0A2P2LS08-F1
#
_entry.id   AF-A0A2P2LS08-F1
#
_cell.length_a   1.000
_cell.length_b   1.000
_cell.length_c   1.000
_cell.angle_alpha   90.00
_cell.angle_beta   90.00
_cell.angle_gamma   90.00
#
_symmetry.space_group_name_H-M   'P 1'
#
loop_
_entity.id
_entity.type
_entity.pdbx_description
1 polymer ?
#
loop_
_entity_poly.entity_id
_entity_poly.type
_entity_poly.pdbx_seq_one_letter_code
_entity_poly.pdbx_strand_id
1 'polypeptide(L)'
;MAEARGGCCPPMDLFRSEAMQLVQLIIPVESAHRAVSYLGDVGLLQFKDLNVEKSPFQRAYAAQIKKCGEMARKLHFFKEQMEKAGVIPPKKTVSQADIDMDDLEVKLGDLETELVEINANNEKLQCSYNELIEYKLVFHKVGEFFSSALSHATAQHREMESNPSGEESLDTPLLQDQEISTDSKQVKLGFLTGLVPKEKSLAFERIIFRATRGNVFIRQAAIEEPVIDPVSGEKTEKNVFVIFYSGERARIKILKICDAFGANRYPFSEDIGKQTQMLTEVSGRINELKATIDAGLRERINLLQTMADQFEQWNTLVRKEKSIYHILNMLSLDVTKKCLVAEGWSPVFATKQIQEALHRAEFDSSSQVGTIFQVLHTRESPPTYFCTNKFTSAFQEIVDAYGVAKYQEANPGVFTIVTFPFLFAVMFGDWGHGICMLLATLVFIIREKKLSGQVICVSLLKRTTQFRDLMSGLSFL
;
A
#
# COMPACT_ATOMS: atom_id res chain seq x y z
N MET A 1 -6.03 -40.71 -27.57
CA MET A 1 -4.72 -40.61 -26.90
C MET A 1 -4.93 -40.02 -25.52
N ALA A 2 -5.39 -40.86 -24.59
CA ALA A 2 -5.63 -40.51 -23.19
C ALA A 2 -4.81 -41.50 -22.36
N GLU A 3 -3.55 -41.14 -22.13
CA GLU A 3 -2.70 -41.75 -21.12
C GLU A 3 -2.24 -40.63 -20.18
N ALA A 4 -1.96 -41.01 -18.93
CA ALA A 4 -1.47 -40.20 -17.80
C ALA A 4 -2.53 -39.56 -16.90
N ARG A 5 -2.93 -40.30 -15.85
CA ARG A 5 -3.03 -39.87 -14.42
C ARG A 5 -3.54 -41.04 -13.57
N GLY A 6 -2.78 -42.13 -13.54
CA GLY A 6 -2.99 -43.23 -12.59
C GLY A 6 -2.06 -43.07 -11.40
N GLY A 7 -2.42 -42.21 -10.45
CA GLY A 7 -1.75 -42.11 -9.15
C GLY A 7 -2.23 -43.25 -8.26
N CYS A 8 -1.32 -44.16 -7.88
CA CYS A 8 -1.56 -45.31 -7.03
C CYS A 8 -1.87 -44.86 -5.58
N CYS A 9 -3.10 -44.42 -5.32
CA CYS A 9 -3.60 -44.25 -3.96
C CYS A 9 -4.10 -45.61 -3.44
N PRO A 10 -3.68 -46.06 -2.24
CA PRO A 10 -4.29 -47.24 -1.61
C PRO A 10 -5.80 -47.01 -1.39
N PRO A 11 -6.60 -48.07 -1.19
CA PRO A 11 -8.02 -47.93 -0.88
C PRO A 11 -8.17 -47.04 0.36
N MET A 12 -8.94 -45.95 0.20
CA MET A 12 -9.13 -44.95 1.26
C MET A 12 -9.82 -45.58 2.46
N ASP A 13 -9.09 -45.74 3.56
CA ASP A 13 -9.67 -46.06 4.86
C ASP A 13 -9.75 -44.77 5.69
N LEU A 14 -10.90 -44.08 5.63
CA LEU A 14 -11.12 -42.86 6.42
C LEU A 14 -11.33 -43.17 7.91
N PHE A 15 -11.53 -44.44 8.27
CA PHE A 15 -11.85 -44.86 9.63
C PHE A 15 -10.65 -44.75 10.58
N ARG A 16 -9.42 -44.87 10.06
CA ARG A 16 -8.19 -44.73 10.85
C ARG A 16 -7.21 -43.80 10.16
N SER A 17 -6.25 -43.28 10.92
CA SER A 17 -5.18 -42.46 10.35
C SER A 17 -4.26 -43.31 9.47
N GLU A 18 -3.68 -42.68 8.46
CA GLU A 18 -2.68 -43.33 7.61
C GLU A 18 -1.45 -43.77 8.39
N ALA A 19 -0.82 -44.86 7.94
CA ALA A 19 0.41 -45.35 8.55
C ALA A 19 1.57 -44.39 8.25
N MET A 20 2.24 -43.91 9.30
CA MET A 20 3.35 -42.97 9.25
C MET A 20 4.69 -43.65 9.57
N GLN A 21 5.74 -43.15 8.95
CA GLN A 21 7.12 -43.53 9.23
C GLN A 21 8.00 -42.29 9.38
N LEU A 22 8.98 -42.37 10.29
CA LEU A 22 10.01 -41.36 10.42
C LEU A 22 11.10 -41.64 9.40
N VAL A 23 11.44 -40.66 8.58
CA VAL A 23 12.46 -40.79 7.54
C VAL A 23 13.59 -39.80 7.80
N GLN A 24 14.80 -40.25 7.56
CA GLN A 24 16.00 -39.44 7.54
C GLN A 24 16.49 -39.32 6.11
N LEU A 25 16.70 -38.09 5.66
CA LEU A 25 17.23 -37.77 4.35
C LEU A 25 18.62 -37.18 4.52
N ILE A 26 19.59 -37.71 3.78
CA ILE A 26 20.94 -37.14 3.69
C ILE A 26 21.07 -36.58 2.27
N ILE A 27 20.99 -35.26 2.17
CA ILE A 27 20.94 -34.53 0.91
C ILE A 27 22.24 -33.75 0.71
N PRO A 28 22.95 -33.90 -0.41
CA PRO A 28 24.09 -33.04 -0.74
C PRO A 28 23.70 -31.56 -0.77
N VAL A 29 24.60 -30.66 -0.34
CA VAL A 29 24.31 -29.21 -0.32
C VAL A 29 23.99 -28.64 -1.72
N GLU A 30 24.57 -29.21 -2.78
CA GLU A 30 24.36 -28.79 -4.18
C GLU A 30 22.95 -29.08 -4.70
N SER A 31 22.35 -30.19 -4.29
CA SER A 31 20.99 -30.59 -4.70
C SER A 31 19.93 -30.20 -3.67
N ALA A 32 20.32 -29.76 -2.48
CA ALA A 32 19.42 -29.46 -1.37
C ALA A 32 18.28 -28.50 -1.71
N HIS A 33 18.58 -27.41 -2.43
CA HIS A 33 17.59 -26.41 -2.80
C HIS A 33 16.50 -27.01 -3.71
N ARG A 34 16.90 -27.69 -4.80
CA ARG A 34 15.98 -28.33 -5.74
C ARG A 34 15.24 -29.51 -5.11
N ALA A 35 15.92 -30.29 -4.28
CA ALA A 35 15.31 -31.38 -3.53
C ALA A 35 14.16 -30.86 -2.65
N VAL A 36 14.38 -29.81 -1.86
CA VAL A 36 13.34 -29.21 -1.03
C VAL A 36 12.20 -28.61 -1.88
N SER A 37 12.52 -27.99 -3.03
CA SER A 37 11.50 -27.50 -3.97
C SER A 37 10.58 -28.62 -4.47
N TYR A 38 11.15 -29.73 -4.95
CA TYR A 38 10.37 -30.87 -5.46
C TYR A 38 9.65 -31.64 -4.35
N LEU A 39 10.26 -31.77 -3.17
CA LEU A 39 9.57 -32.32 -1.98
C LEU A 39 8.37 -31.44 -1.58
N GLY A 40 8.50 -30.12 -1.72
CA GLY A 40 7.41 -29.16 -1.52
C GLY A 40 6.28 -29.34 -2.52
N ASP A 41 6.59 -29.62 -3.79
CA ASP A 41 5.58 -29.88 -4.83
C ASP A 41 4.84 -31.22 -4.59
N VAL A 42 5.49 -32.21 -3.95
CA VAL A 42 4.83 -33.45 -3.50
C VAL A 42 3.94 -33.21 -2.28
N GLY A 43 4.42 -32.42 -1.30
CA GLY A 43 3.60 -31.98 -0.15
C GLY A 43 3.22 -33.07 0.87
N LEU A 44 3.93 -34.21 0.90
CA LEU A 44 3.65 -35.37 1.77
C LEU A 44 4.72 -35.63 2.84
N LEU A 45 5.58 -34.66 3.11
CA LEU A 45 6.67 -34.77 4.10
C LEU A 45 6.59 -33.63 5.10
N GLN A 46 6.54 -33.96 6.39
CA GLN A 46 6.59 -32.99 7.48
C GLN A 46 7.97 -32.99 8.12
N PHE A 47 8.75 -31.92 7.94
CA PHE A 47 10.08 -31.78 8.52
C PHE A 47 10.02 -31.52 10.03
N LYS A 48 10.94 -32.17 10.76
CA LYS A 48 11.23 -31.92 12.18
C LYS A 48 12.36 -30.89 12.27
N ASP A 49 12.22 -29.90 13.14
CA ASP A 49 13.31 -28.94 13.37
C ASP A 49 14.43 -29.63 14.16
N LEU A 50 15.61 -29.77 13.54
CA LEU A 50 16.80 -30.34 14.17
C LEU A 50 17.65 -29.27 14.87
N ASN A 51 17.34 -27.98 14.68
CA ASN A 51 18.11 -26.84 15.21
C ASN A 51 17.28 -26.00 16.21
N VAL A 52 16.41 -26.63 17.00
CA VAL A 52 15.54 -25.93 17.99
C VAL A 52 16.34 -25.09 18.98
N GLU A 53 17.53 -25.55 19.38
CA GLU A 53 18.39 -24.86 20.35
C GLU A 53 19.08 -23.61 19.78
N LYS A 54 19.14 -23.47 18.45
CA LYS A 54 19.82 -22.34 17.80
C LYS A 54 18.84 -21.21 17.50
N SER A 55 19.25 -19.99 17.86
CA SER A 55 18.53 -18.77 17.48
C SER A 55 18.39 -18.67 15.95
N PRO A 56 17.26 -18.18 15.40
CA PRO A 56 17.03 -18.07 13.95
C PRO A 56 18.14 -17.36 13.18
N PHE A 57 18.83 -16.39 13.81
CA PHE A 57 19.93 -15.63 13.19
C PHE A 57 21.26 -16.39 13.11
N GLN A 58 21.44 -17.42 13.94
CA GLN A 58 22.67 -18.22 13.99
C GLN A 58 22.63 -19.42 13.04
N ARG A 59 21.49 -19.65 12.38
CA ARG A 59 21.29 -20.77 11.46
C ARG A 59 21.87 -20.45 10.07
N ALA A 60 22.23 -21.49 9.33
CA ALA A 60 23.06 -21.39 8.12
C ALA A 60 22.44 -20.54 6.99
N TYR A 61 21.11 -20.52 6.85
CA TYR A 61 20.41 -19.85 5.75
C TYR A 61 19.72 -18.54 6.17
N ALA A 62 20.08 -17.97 7.32
CA ALA A 62 19.45 -16.76 7.84
C ALA A 62 19.61 -15.54 6.91
N ALA A 63 20.77 -15.42 6.24
CA ALA A 63 21.04 -14.33 5.31
C ALA A 63 20.13 -14.38 4.07
N GLN A 64 19.93 -15.57 3.50
CA GLN A 64 19.06 -15.80 2.35
C GLN A 64 17.59 -15.54 2.69
N ILE A 65 17.15 -15.92 3.89
CA ILE A 65 15.80 -15.59 4.39
C ILE A 65 15.64 -14.08 4.53
N LYS A 66 16.65 -13.37 5.04
CA LYS A 66 16.63 -11.90 5.15
C LYS A 66 16.53 -11.25 3.77
N LYS A 67 17.31 -11.72 2.79
CA LYS A 67 17.25 -11.27 1.39
C LYS A 67 15.86 -11.47 0.78
N CYS A 68 15.26 -12.65 0.95
CA CYS A 68 13.87 -12.90 0.53
C CYS A 68 12.86 -12.02 1.27
N GLY A 69 13.11 -11.72 2.55
CA GLY A 69 12.32 -10.78 3.35
C GLY A 69 12.35 -9.36 2.80
N GLU A 70 13.52 -8.85 2.41
CA GLU A 70 13.66 -7.54 1.78
C GLU A 70 12.95 -7.48 0.42
N MET A 71 13.10 -8.51 -0.43
CA MET A 71 12.36 -8.58 -1.69
C MET A 71 10.84 -8.57 -1.47
N ALA A 72 10.35 -9.30 -0.46
CA ALA A 72 8.93 -9.27 -0.09
C ALA A 72 8.48 -7.89 0.42
N ARG A 73 9.33 -7.14 1.14
CA ARG A 73 9.07 -5.74 1.55
C ARG A 73 8.90 -4.84 0.33
N LYS A 74 9.80 -4.94 -0.65
CA LYS A 74 9.73 -4.16 -1.91
C LYS A 74 8.45 -4.48 -2.69
N LEU A 75 8.10 -5.76 -2.81
CA LEU A 75 6.85 -6.19 -3.45
C LEU A 75 5.61 -5.65 -2.71
N HIS A 76 5.63 -5.59 -1.39
CA HIS A 76 4.53 -4.97 -0.63
C HIS A 76 4.40 -3.48 -0.95
N PHE A 77 5.52 -2.75 -0.98
CA PHE A 77 5.55 -1.35 -1.38
C PHE A 77 4.97 -1.15 -2.80
N PHE A 78 5.38 -1.97 -3.78
CA PHE A 78 4.82 -1.90 -5.13
C PHE A 78 3.32 -2.14 -5.16
N LYS A 79 2.83 -3.13 -4.39
CA LYS A 79 1.39 -3.40 -4.27
C LYS A 79 0.62 -2.19 -3.76
N GLU A 80 1.12 -1.53 -2.71
CA GLU A 80 0.50 -0.30 -2.19
C GLU A 80 0.49 0.83 -3.22
N GLN A 81 1.57 0.99 -4.00
CA GLN A 81 1.65 2.01 -5.04
C GLN A 81 0.69 1.73 -6.21
N MET A 82 0.55 0.46 -6.61
CA MET A 82 -0.42 0.02 -7.61
C MET A 82 -1.86 0.24 -7.12
N GLU A 83 -2.17 -0.11 -5.86
CA GLU A 83 -3.49 0.10 -5.26
C GLU A 83 -3.84 1.60 -5.21
N LYS A 84 -2.90 2.46 -4.79
CA LYS A 84 -3.06 3.92 -4.81
C LYS A 84 -3.30 4.47 -6.23
N ALA A 85 -2.70 3.85 -7.24
CA ALA A 85 -2.86 4.23 -8.64
C ALA A 85 -4.08 3.59 -9.32
N GLY A 86 -4.80 2.68 -8.65
CA GLY A 86 -5.92 1.94 -9.23
C GLY A 86 -5.51 0.90 -10.29
N VAL A 87 -4.23 0.50 -10.32
CA VAL A 87 -3.72 -0.52 -11.26
C VAL A 87 -3.90 -1.89 -10.61
N ILE A 88 -4.68 -2.77 -11.26
CA ILE A 88 -4.94 -4.12 -10.77
C ILE A 88 -4.03 -5.11 -11.52
N PRO A 89 -3.19 -5.89 -10.83
CA PRO A 89 -2.35 -6.88 -11.50
C PRO A 89 -3.21 -7.97 -12.16
N PRO A 90 -2.90 -8.39 -13.39
CA PRO A 90 -3.59 -9.49 -14.04
C PRO A 90 -3.39 -10.79 -13.26
N LYS A 91 -4.48 -11.56 -13.08
CA LYS A 91 -4.44 -12.89 -12.42
C LYS A 91 -3.77 -13.98 -13.25
N LYS A 92 -3.18 -13.65 -14.40
CA LYS A 92 -2.59 -14.64 -15.31
C LYS A 92 -1.13 -14.85 -14.91
N THR A 93 -0.84 -16.04 -14.40
CA THR A 93 0.52 -16.53 -14.26
C THR A 93 1.06 -16.84 -15.65
N VAL A 94 1.95 -16.00 -16.17
CA VAL A 94 2.74 -16.35 -17.35
C VAL A 94 3.73 -17.44 -16.94
N SER A 95 3.98 -18.37 -17.86
CA SER A 95 4.84 -19.55 -17.66
C SER A 95 6.18 -19.15 -17.05
N GLN A 96 6.64 -19.95 -16.06
CA GLN A 96 7.92 -19.79 -15.38
C GLN A 96 9.06 -19.72 -16.40
N ALA A 97 9.48 -18.51 -16.76
CA ALA A 97 10.88 -18.31 -17.13
C ALA A 97 11.69 -18.55 -15.85
N ASP A 98 12.81 -19.26 -15.98
CA ASP A 98 13.78 -19.46 -14.91
C ASP A 98 14.43 -18.09 -14.64
N ILE A 99 13.76 -17.29 -13.80
CA ILE A 99 14.26 -15.98 -13.37
C ILE A 99 15.23 -16.25 -12.24
N ASP A 100 16.50 -15.90 -12.45
CA ASP A 100 17.49 -15.94 -11.39
C ASP A 100 17.09 -15.01 -10.23
N MET A 101 17.22 -15.51 -9.00
CA MET A 101 16.88 -14.78 -7.78
C MET A 101 17.76 -13.55 -7.61
N ASP A 102 19.01 -13.63 -8.01
CA ASP A 102 19.97 -12.53 -7.88
C ASP A 102 19.62 -11.40 -8.86
N ASP A 103 19.29 -11.74 -10.11
CA ASP A 103 18.79 -10.79 -11.10
C ASP A 103 17.47 -10.14 -10.65
N LEU A 104 16.58 -10.90 -10.00
CA LEU A 104 15.33 -10.38 -9.49
C LEU A 104 15.57 -9.37 -8.35
N GLU A 105 16.51 -9.64 -7.44
CA GLU A 105 16.84 -8.71 -6.36
C GLU A 105 17.31 -7.36 -6.90
N VAL A 106 18.21 -7.38 -7.88
CA VAL A 106 18.74 -6.17 -8.53
C VAL A 106 17.60 -5.42 -9.22
N LYS A 107 16.81 -6.11 -10.06
CA LYS A 107 15.65 -5.51 -10.75
C LYS A 107 14.65 -4.87 -9.77
N LEU A 108 14.28 -5.57 -8.70
CA LEU A 108 13.36 -5.02 -7.69
C LEU A 108 13.98 -3.82 -6.96
N GLY A 109 15.30 -3.79 -6.80
CA GLY A 109 16.02 -2.64 -6.24
C GLY A 109 15.97 -1.42 -7.16
N ASP A 110 16.34 -1.58 -8.42
CA ASP A 110 16.37 -0.49 -9.40
C ASP A 110 14.97 0.13 -9.55
N LEU A 111 13.94 -0.72 -9.63
CA LEU A 111 12.54 -0.31 -9.70
C LEU A 111 12.04 0.41 -8.44
N GLU A 112 12.52 0.02 -7.25
CA GLU A 112 12.21 0.74 -5.99
C GLU A 112 12.83 2.13 -6.00
N THR A 113 14.09 2.25 -6.41
CA THR A 113 14.78 3.54 -6.49
C THR A 113 14.13 4.47 -7.50
N GLU A 114 13.82 3.97 -8.71
CA GLU A 114 13.16 4.73 -9.77
C GLU A 114 11.78 5.25 -9.31
N LEU A 115 10.98 4.39 -8.68
CA LEU A 115 9.65 4.79 -8.22
C LEU A 115 9.70 5.81 -7.07
N VAL A 116 10.66 5.67 -6.15
CA VAL A 116 10.87 6.64 -5.05
C VAL A 116 11.33 7.98 -5.61
N GLU A 117 12.23 7.99 -6.58
CA GLU A 117 12.70 9.21 -7.24
C GLU A 117 11.59 9.91 -8.01
N ILE A 118 10.81 9.17 -8.81
CA ILE A 118 9.65 9.72 -9.54
C ILE A 118 8.64 10.33 -8.56
N ASN A 119 8.33 9.64 -7.46
CA ASN A 119 7.39 10.17 -6.46
C ASN A 119 7.91 11.44 -5.78
N ALA A 120 9.18 11.47 -5.37
CA ALA A 120 9.79 12.64 -4.75
C ALA A 120 9.88 13.84 -5.72
N ASN A 121 10.18 13.59 -6.99
CA ASN A 121 10.20 14.62 -8.02
C ASN A 121 8.79 15.16 -8.31
N ASN A 122 7.80 14.28 -8.38
CA ASN A 122 6.40 14.67 -8.61
C ASN A 122 5.85 15.50 -7.43
N GLU A 123 6.19 15.14 -6.19
CA GLU A 123 5.82 15.94 -5.01
C GLU A 123 6.43 17.35 -5.07
N LYS A 124 7.71 17.48 -5.38
CA LYS A 124 8.38 18.80 -5.56
C LYS A 124 7.75 19.63 -6.67
N LEU A 125 7.42 19.01 -7.80
CA LEU A 125 6.75 19.68 -8.92
C LEU A 125 5.33 20.11 -8.52
N GLN A 126 4.60 19.28 -7.78
CA GLN A 126 3.26 19.59 -7.28
C GLN A 126 3.30 20.76 -6.28
N CYS A 127 4.27 20.79 -5.35
CA CYS A 127 4.47 21.91 -4.44
C CYS A 127 4.74 23.21 -5.22
N SER A 128 5.69 23.17 -6.18
CA SER A 128 6.02 24.34 -7.01
C SER A 128 4.83 24.82 -7.86
N TYR A 129 4.03 23.88 -8.37
CA TYR A 129 2.80 24.17 -9.12
C TYR A 129 1.75 24.86 -8.24
N ASN A 130 1.52 24.35 -7.02
CA ASN A 130 0.59 24.94 -6.06
C ASN A 130 1.05 26.35 -5.62
N GLU A 131 2.36 26.55 -5.40
CA GLU A 131 2.92 27.87 -5.09
C GLU A 131 2.68 28.89 -6.20
N LEU A 132 2.82 28.49 -7.47
CA LEU A 132 2.53 29.39 -8.60
C LEU A 132 1.04 29.67 -8.77
N ILE A 133 0.17 28.71 -8.48
CA ILE A 133 -1.29 28.93 -8.46
C ILE A 133 -1.65 29.97 -7.39
N GLU A 134 -1.12 29.81 -6.17
CA GLU A 134 -1.30 30.79 -5.11
C GLU A 134 -0.79 32.17 -5.52
N TYR A 135 0.37 32.21 -6.15
CA TYR A 135 0.95 33.46 -6.63
C TYR A 135 0.08 34.15 -7.68
N LYS A 136 -0.43 33.40 -8.66
CA LYS A 136 -1.36 33.91 -9.69
C LYS A 136 -2.63 34.47 -9.07
N LEU A 137 -3.16 33.80 -8.05
CA LEU A 137 -4.37 34.22 -7.35
C LEU A 137 -4.16 35.51 -6.55
N VAL A 138 -3.03 35.63 -5.85
CA VAL A 138 -2.64 36.87 -5.17
C VAL A 138 -2.53 38.01 -6.18
N PHE A 139 -1.91 37.80 -7.34
CA PHE A 139 -1.85 38.83 -8.37
C PHE A 139 -3.22 39.33 -8.81
N HIS A 140 -4.18 38.43 -9.06
CA HIS A 140 -5.51 38.82 -9.51
C HIS A 140 -6.25 39.64 -8.45
N LYS A 141 -6.29 39.17 -7.20
CA LYS A 141 -7.01 39.82 -6.10
C LYS A 141 -6.35 41.11 -5.62
N VAL A 142 -5.02 41.14 -5.58
CA VAL A 142 -4.26 42.35 -5.23
C VAL A 142 -4.35 43.38 -6.35
N GLY A 143 -4.31 42.96 -7.62
CA GLY A 143 -4.55 43.84 -8.77
C GLY A 143 -5.92 44.52 -8.74
N GLU A 144 -6.99 43.79 -8.39
CA GLU A 144 -8.32 44.36 -8.13
C GLU A 144 -8.28 45.40 -7.01
N PHE A 145 -7.54 45.16 -5.93
CA PHE A 145 -7.44 46.12 -4.83
C PHE A 145 -6.71 47.41 -5.18
N PHE A 146 -5.60 47.32 -5.92
CA PHE A 146 -4.85 48.50 -6.35
C PHE A 146 -5.62 49.30 -7.41
N SER A 147 -6.27 48.63 -8.38
CA SER A 147 -7.11 49.32 -9.37
C SER A 147 -8.34 49.98 -8.75
N SER A 148 -8.98 49.33 -7.77
CA SER A 148 -10.05 49.92 -6.96
C SER A 148 -9.55 51.12 -6.14
N ALA A 149 -8.38 51.02 -5.50
CA ALA A 149 -7.82 52.13 -4.74
C ALA A 149 -7.46 53.33 -5.63
N LEU A 150 -6.88 53.07 -6.82
CA LEU A 150 -6.50 54.12 -7.77
C LEU A 150 -7.74 54.84 -8.35
N SER A 151 -8.79 54.08 -8.66
CA SER A 151 -10.07 54.64 -9.15
C SER A 151 -10.81 55.43 -8.07
N HIS A 152 -10.80 54.99 -6.81
CA HIS A 152 -11.34 55.77 -5.71
C HIS A 152 -10.55 57.05 -5.43
N ALA A 153 -9.22 57.00 -5.47
CA ALA A 153 -8.38 58.19 -5.29
C ALA A 153 -8.59 59.21 -6.41
N THR A 154 -8.67 58.76 -7.67
CA THR A 154 -8.96 59.65 -8.81
C THR A 154 -10.39 60.19 -8.81
N ALA A 155 -11.37 59.43 -8.30
CA ALA A 155 -12.74 59.91 -8.11
C ALA A 155 -12.82 61.00 -7.02
N GLN A 156 -12.15 60.79 -5.88
CA GLN A 156 -12.11 61.79 -4.79
C GLN A 156 -11.37 63.07 -5.21
N HIS A 157 -10.30 62.96 -5.99
CA HIS A 157 -9.64 64.14 -6.55
C HIS A 157 -10.54 64.90 -7.54
N ARG A 158 -11.31 64.19 -8.39
CA ARG A 158 -12.28 64.83 -9.30
C ARG A 158 -13.45 65.48 -8.57
N GLU A 159 -13.91 64.90 -7.47
CA GLU A 159 -14.97 65.49 -6.64
C GLU A 159 -14.48 66.75 -5.90
N MET A 160 -13.25 66.73 -5.37
CA MET A 160 -12.62 67.88 -4.71
C MET A 160 -12.39 69.07 -5.66
N GLU A 161 -12.05 68.81 -6.93
CA GLU A 161 -11.85 69.86 -7.94
C GLU A 161 -13.18 70.43 -8.50
N SER A 162 -14.32 69.82 -8.20
CA SER A 162 -15.62 70.18 -8.80
C SER A 162 -16.48 71.19 -8.03
N ASN A 163 -16.05 71.63 -6.83
CA ASN A 163 -16.80 72.61 -6.00
C ASN A 163 -16.02 73.93 -5.78
N PRO A 164 -16.24 74.98 -6.60
CA PRO A 164 -15.75 76.32 -6.31
C PRO A 164 -16.91 77.29 -5.99
N SER A 165 -17.45 77.28 -4.76
CA SER A 165 -18.22 78.43 -4.24
C SER A 165 -18.54 78.34 -2.73
N GLY A 166 -17.86 79.21 -1.97
CA GLY A 166 -18.26 79.95 -0.73
C GLY A 166 -19.14 79.31 0.36
N GLU A 167 -18.62 79.21 1.59
CA GLU A 167 -18.79 80.20 2.67
C GLU A 167 -18.05 79.75 3.95
N GLU A 168 -17.60 80.73 4.74
CA GLU A 168 -16.75 80.58 5.93
C GLU A 168 -17.38 79.73 7.05
N SER A 169 -16.65 78.72 7.53
CA SER A 169 -16.83 78.17 8.88
C SER A 169 -15.47 77.77 9.45
N LEU A 170 -15.14 78.36 10.59
CA LEU A 170 -13.94 78.12 11.38
C LEU A 170 -13.89 76.67 11.86
N ASP A 171 -13.04 75.85 11.24
CA ASP A 171 -12.29 74.76 11.88
C ASP A 171 -11.22 74.28 10.90
N THR A 172 -10.17 75.09 10.78
CA THR A 172 -8.98 74.80 9.97
C THR A 172 -8.11 73.78 10.71
N PRO A 173 -7.83 72.57 10.15
CA PRO A 173 -6.66 71.82 10.57
C PRO A 173 -5.41 72.57 10.08
N LEU A 174 -4.52 72.82 11.03
CA LEU A 174 -3.49 73.87 11.02
C LEU A 174 -2.22 73.45 10.23
N LEU A 175 -2.32 73.04 8.97
CA LEU A 175 -1.14 72.72 8.13
C LEU A 175 -1.38 72.89 6.61
N GLN A 176 -1.39 74.15 6.14
CA GLN A 176 -1.16 74.62 4.76
C GLN A 176 -1.11 76.17 4.86
N ASP A 177 -0.11 76.93 4.45
CA ASP A 177 1.00 76.73 3.53
C ASP A 177 2.21 77.58 3.94
N GLN A 178 3.40 77.03 3.78
CA GLN A 178 4.59 77.83 3.51
C GLN A 178 5.36 77.13 2.40
N GLU A 179 5.06 77.49 1.16
CA GLU A 179 5.88 77.13 0.01
C GLU A 179 7.26 77.77 0.16
N ILE A 180 8.31 76.94 0.12
CA ILE A 180 9.45 76.98 -0.81
C ILE A 180 10.60 76.17 -0.20
N SER A 181 11.07 75.20 -1.00
CA SER A 181 12.36 74.51 -0.96
C SER A 181 12.58 73.34 0.02
N THR A 182 13.17 72.29 -0.57
CA THR A 182 13.78 71.06 0.00
C THR A 182 12.87 69.83 0.18
N ASP A 183 13.05 68.86 -0.71
CA ASP A 183 12.70 67.43 -0.60
C ASP A 183 11.47 67.08 0.24
N SER A 184 10.28 67.11 -0.38
CA SER A 184 9.19 66.24 0.06
C SER A 184 9.64 64.80 -0.19
N LYS A 185 10.34 64.20 0.78
CA LYS A 185 10.56 62.75 0.86
C LYS A 185 9.18 62.11 0.78
N GLN A 186 8.76 61.69 -0.42
CA GLN A 186 7.63 60.78 -0.58
C GLN A 186 7.93 59.63 0.37
N VAL A 187 7.17 59.52 1.45
CA VAL A 187 7.30 58.43 2.40
C VAL A 187 6.88 57.18 1.63
N LYS A 188 7.87 56.48 1.07
CA LYS A 188 7.67 55.27 0.29
C LYS A 188 7.14 54.21 1.25
N LEU A 189 5.82 54.04 1.27
CA LEU A 189 5.16 53.00 2.04
C LEU A 189 5.60 51.65 1.48
N GLY A 190 6.08 50.76 2.34
CA GLY A 190 6.30 49.37 1.98
C GLY A 190 4.97 48.63 2.00
N PHE A 191 4.78 47.69 1.09
CA PHE A 191 3.64 46.78 1.14
C PHE A 191 4.13 45.33 1.17
N LEU A 192 3.35 44.47 1.81
CA LEU A 192 3.57 43.03 1.86
C LEU A 192 2.27 42.32 1.47
N THR A 193 2.39 41.35 0.56
CA THR A 193 1.27 40.58 0.03
C THR A 193 1.47 39.09 0.32
N GLY A 194 0.37 38.40 0.60
CA GLY A 194 0.41 36.98 0.89
C GLY A 194 -0.97 36.36 1.11
N LEU A 195 -0.96 35.07 1.44
CA LEU A 195 -2.16 34.33 1.83
C LEU A 195 -2.08 33.88 3.28
N VAL A 196 -3.22 33.89 3.96
CA VAL A 196 -3.39 33.35 5.30
C VAL A 196 -4.62 32.42 5.33
N PRO A 197 -4.59 31.30 6.06
CA PRO A 197 -5.78 30.48 6.25
C PRO A 197 -6.94 31.29 6.84
N LYS A 198 -8.15 31.11 6.30
CA LYS A 198 -9.34 31.89 6.68
C LYS A 198 -9.68 31.77 8.16
N GLU A 199 -9.49 30.60 8.76
CA GLU A 199 -9.70 30.36 10.20
C GLU A 199 -8.85 31.26 11.09
N LYS A 200 -7.63 31.59 10.63
CA LYS A 200 -6.65 32.37 11.39
C LYS A 200 -6.66 33.86 11.00
N SER A 201 -7.47 34.27 10.03
CA SER A 201 -7.41 35.61 9.43
C SER A 201 -7.73 36.74 10.42
N LEU A 202 -8.73 36.54 11.29
CA LEU A 202 -9.15 37.52 12.31
C LEU A 202 -8.12 37.63 13.44
N ALA A 203 -7.53 36.49 13.85
CA ALA A 203 -6.48 36.49 14.86
C ALA A 203 -5.21 37.17 14.32
N PHE A 204 -4.87 36.91 13.05
CA PHE A 204 -3.75 37.53 12.35
C PHE A 204 -3.89 39.06 12.31
N GLU A 205 -5.05 39.58 11.91
CA GLU A 205 -5.32 41.03 11.89
C GLU A 205 -5.16 41.67 13.27
N ARG A 206 -5.75 41.07 14.31
CA ARG A 206 -5.68 41.57 15.69
C ARG A 206 -4.24 41.60 16.22
N ILE A 207 -3.44 40.58 15.92
CA ILE A 207 -2.04 40.52 16.38
C ILE A 207 -1.19 41.55 15.66
N ILE A 208 -1.36 41.73 14.35
CA ILE A 208 -0.64 42.79 13.63
C ILE A 208 -1.01 44.16 14.20
N PHE A 209 -2.31 44.46 14.35
CA PHE A 209 -2.77 45.73 14.90
C PHE A 209 -2.18 46.01 16.28
N ARG A 210 -2.17 45.01 17.17
CA ARG A 210 -1.58 45.13 18.52
C ARG A 210 -0.06 45.30 18.50
N ALA A 211 0.66 44.55 17.66
CA ALA A 211 2.12 44.58 17.59
C ALA A 211 2.67 45.88 16.98
N THR A 212 1.91 46.50 16.08
CA THR A 212 2.26 47.75 15.38
C THR A 212 1.59 48.99 15.99
N ARG A 213 0.76 48.81 17.03
CA ARG A 213 -0.01 49.87 17.70
C ARG A 213 -0.92 50.65 16.75
N GLY A 214 -1.48 49.98 15.74
CA GLY A 214 -2.36 50.59 14.75
C GLY A 214 -1.67 51.35 13.61
N ASN A 215 -0.33 51.38 13.55
CA ASN A 215 0.42 52.11 12.52
C ASN A 215 0.56 51.37 11.19
N VAL A 216 -0.29 50.37 10.93
CA VAL A 216 -0.23 49.51 9.74
C VAL A 216 -1.63 49.32 9.20
N PHE A 217 -1.79 49.49 7.89
CA PHE A 217 -3.06 49.32 7.19
C PHE A 217 -3.12 47.93 6.56
N ILE A 218 -4.18 47.18 6.83
CA ILE A 218 -4.35 45.81 6.33
C ILE A 218 -5.66 45.74 5.54
N ARG A 219 -5.59 45.15 4.35
CA ARG A 219 -6.78 44.81 3.55
C ARG A 219 -6.77 43.31 3.29
N GLN A 220 -7.88 42.63 3.56
CA GLN A 220 -8.05 41.20 3.29
C GLN A 220 -9.19 40.97 2.30
N ALA A 221 -9.03 40.01 1.38
CA ALA A 221 -10.11 39.43 0.57
C ALA A 221 -10.17 37.93 0.83
N ALA A 222 -11.39 37.41 0.98
CA ALA A 222 -11.61 35.98 0.93
C ALA A 222 -11.49 35.46 -0.51
N ILE A 223 -10.91 34.28 -0.66
CA ILE A 223 -10.94 33.52 -1.90
C ILE A 223 -12.17 32.61 -1.86
N GLU A 224 -12.97 32.63 -2.92
CA GLU A 224 -14.20 31.83 -3.03
C GLU A 224 -13.92 30.34 -3.28
N GLU A 225 -12.82 30.03 -3.98
CA GLU A 225 -12.41 28.65 -4.27
C GLU A 225 -11.32 28.16 -3.29
N PRO A 226 -11.46 26.94 -2.74
CA PRO A 226 -10.44 26.38 -1.86
C PRO A 226 -9.16 26.06 -2.63
N VAL A 227 -8.03 26.54 -2.10
CA VAL A 227 -6.71 26.37 -2.72
C VAL A 227 -5.97 25.22 -2.04
N ILE A 228 -5.22 24.45 -2.83
CA ILE A 228 -4.37 23.39 -2.29
C ILE A 228 -3.13 24.04 -1.69
N ASP A 229 -2.94 23.87 -0.39
CA ASP A 229 -1.77 24.40 0.29
C ASP A 229 -0.49 23.66 -0.17
N PRO A 230 0.59 24.38 -0.53
CA PRO A 230 1.80 23.76 -1.08
C PRO A 230 2.52 22.83 -0.11
N VAL A 231 2.35 23.03 1.21
CA VAL A 231 3.05 22.25 2.24
C VAL A 231 2.20 21.10 2.77
N SER A 232 0.90 21.33 3.04
CA SER A 232 0.01 20.26 3.54
C SER A 232 -0.66 19.43 2.44
N GLY A 233 -0.75 19.95 1.21
CA GLY A 233 -1.47 19.28 0.11
C GLY A 233 -2.99 19.24 0.32
N GLU A 234 -3.51 19.88 1.36
CA GLU A 234 -4.93 19.92 1.68
C GLU A 234 -5.62 21.11 1.03
N LYS A 235 -6.89 20.91 0.65
CA LYS A 235 -7.75 21.99 0.15
C LYS A 235 -8.21 22.84 1.32
N THR A 236 -7.68 24.06 1.41
CA THR A 236 -7.99 25.00 2.49
C THR A 236 -8.54 26.31 1.93
N GLU A 237 -9.51 26.88 2.64
CA GLU A 237 -9.96 28.23 2.34
C GLU A 237 -8.93 29.24 2.84
N LYS A 238 -8.42 30.07 1.94
CA LYS A 238 -7.41 31.09 2.25
C LYS A 238 -7.94 32.49 1.95
N ASN A 239 -7.43 33.47 2.68
CA ASN A 239 -7.65 34.89 2.42
C ASN A 239 -6.36 35.52 1.90
N VAL A 240 -6.48 36.33 0.85
CA VAL A 240 -5.38 37.18 0.38
C VAL A 240 -5.33 38.41 1.26
N PHE A 241 -4.15 38.80 1.72
CA PHE A 241 -3.94 40.03 2.46
C PHE A 241 -2.93 40.94 1.78
N VAL A 242 -3.12 42.25 1.97
CA VAL A 242 -2.17 43.31 1.63
C VAL A 242 -1.95 44.13 2.89
N ILE A 243 -0.70 44.27 3.30
CA ILE A 243 -0.29 45.01 4.51
C ILE A 243 0.60 46.16 4.08
N PHE A 244 0.16 47.39 4.33
CA PHE A 244 0.94 48.61 4.11
C PHE A 244 1.59 49.06 5.42
N TYR A 245 2.91 49.25 5.39
CA TYR A 245 3.70 49.61 6.57
C TYR A 245 4.70 50.72 6.26
N SER A 246 5.06 51.48 7.30
CA SER A 246 6.14 52.46 7.26
C SER A 246 7.25 52.06 8.22
N GLY A 247 8.49 52.00 7.72
CA GLY A 247 9.69 51.71 8.50
C GLY A 247 10.07 50.22 8.65
N GLU A 248 11.38 49.96 8.71
CA GLU A 248 11.96 48.61 8.72
C GLU A 248 11.63 47.81 9.99
N ARG A 249 11.46 48.49 11.14
CA ARG A 249 11.07 47.83 12.40
C ARG A 249 9.67 47.21 12.32
N ALA A 250 8.75 47.84 11.60
CA ALA A 250 7.41 47.30 11.38
C ALA A 250 7.48 46.07 10.45
N ARG A 251 8.27 46.17 9.37
CA ARG A 251 8.51 45.06 8.43
C ARG A 251 9.00 43.79 9.13
N ILE A 252 10.04 43.90 9.97
CA ILE A 252 10.60 42.73 10.68
C ILE A 252 9.56 42.09 11.61
N LYS A 253 8.73 42.89 12.29
CA LYS A 253 7.63 42.37 13.14
C LYS A 253 6.58 41.65 12.30
N ILE A 254 6.15 42.26 11.19
CA ILE A 254 5.15 41.67 10.28
C ILE A 254 5.67 40.35 9.71
N LEU A 255 6.93 40.29 9.28
CA LEU A 255 7.53 39.05 8.77
C LEU A 255 7.48 37.91 9.81
N LYS A 256 7.87 38.19 11.06
CA LYS A 256 7.79 37.21 12.16
C LYS A 256 6.35 36.75 12.45
N ILE A 257 5.37 37.65 12.36
CA ILE A 257 3.96 37.31 12.53
C ILE A 257 3.49 36.44 11.35
N CYS A 258 3.85 36.77 10.11
CA CYS A 258 3.55 35.94 8.95
C CYS A 258 4.12 34.52 9.10
N ASP A 259 5.37 34.39 9.56
CA ASP A 259 5.99 33.08 9.79
C ASP A 259 5.26 32.29 10.90
N ALA A 260 4.89 32.94 12.00
CA ALA A 260 4.18 32.29 13.11
C ALA A 260 2.76 31.81 12.73
N PHE A 261 2.12 32.47 11.77
CA PHE A 261 0.79 32.13 11.28
C PHE A 261 0.80 31.18 10.07
N GLY A 262 1.97 30.86 9.53
CA GLY A 262 2.12 30.01 8.32
C GLY A 262 1.59 30.70 7.06
N ALA A 263 1.80 32.02 6.95
CA ALA A 263 1.35 32.80 5.80
C ALA A 263 2.36 32.74 4.64
N ASN A 264 1.92 32.30 3.47
CA ASN A 264 2.73 32.28 2.26
C ASN A 264 2.83 33.71 1.68
N ARG A 265 4.04 34.19 1.43
CA ARG A 265 4.31 35.56 0.98
C ARG A 265 4.78 35.55 -0.47
N TYR A 266 4.26 36.47 -1.25
CA TYR A 266 4.60 36.58 -2.66
C TYR A 266 5.01 38.02 -2.99
N PRO A 267 6.09 38.23 -3.77
CA PRO A 267 6.51 39.57 -4.17
C PRO A 267 5.49 40.16 -5.15
N PHE A 268 5.10 41.42 -4.95
CA PHE A 268 4.19 42.13 -5.84
C PHE A 268 4.83 43.46 -6.25
N SER A 269 4.53 43.93 -7.47
CA SER A 269 5.03 45.21 -8.00
C SER A 269 3.86 46.11 -8.33
N GLU A 270 3.96 47.42 -8.07
CA GLU A 270 2.92 48.41 -8.34
C GLU A 270 2.82 48.77 -9.84
N ASP A 271 3.89 48.53 -10.62
CA ASP A 271 3.96 48.89 -12.03
C ASP A 271 3.04 48.00 -12.89
N ILE A 272 1.98 48.57 -13.49
CA ILE A 272 0.99 47.85 -14.31
C ILE A 272 1.64 47.06 -15.48
N GLY A 273 2.65 47.66 -16.12
CA GLY A 273 3.41 47.00 -17.20
C GLY A 273 4.18 45.77 -16.72
N LYS A 274 4.84 45.87 -15.55
CA LYS A 274 5.55 44.74 -14.95
C LYS A 274 4.59 43.69 -14.39
N GLN A 275 3.43 44.09 -13.87
CA GLN A 275 2.38 43.17 -13.41
C GLN A 275 1.90 42.27 -14.56
N THR A 276 1.63 42.85 -15.73
CA THR A 276 1.13 42.09 -16.89
C THR A 276 2.21 41.14 -17.41
N GLN A 277 3.48 41.57 -17.43
CA GLN A 277 4.61 40.73 -17.79
C GLN A 277 4.78 39.55 -16.81
N MET A 278 4.79 39.81 -15.49
CA MET A 278 4.91 38.77 -14.46
C MET A 278 3.72 37.79 -14.49
N LEU A 279 2.50 38.27 -14.72
CA LEU A 279 1.32 37.42 -14.82
C LEU A 279 1.38 36.48 -16.04
N THR A 280 1.88 37.00 -17.17
CA THR A 280 2.08 36.20 -18.39
C THR A 280 3.16 35.14 -18.18
N GLU A 281 4.27 35.52 -17.53
CA GLU A 281 5.36 34.60 -17.18
C GLU A 281 4.89 33.50 -16.21
N VAL A 282 4.20 33.87 -15.12
CA VAL A 282 3.66 32.92 -14.13
C VAL A 282 2.64 31.99 -14.79
N SER A 283 1.76 32.51 -15.64
CA SER A 283 0.78 31.69 -16.36
C SER A 283 1.43 30.73 -17.35
N GLY A 284 2.51 31.14 -18.04
CA GLY A 284 3.32 30.27 -18.88
C GLY A 284 3.95 29.13 -18.09
N ARG A 285 4.63 29.45 -16.98
CA ARG A 285 5.26 28.46 -16.08
C ARG A 285 4.26 27.49 -15.48
N ILE A 286 3.05 27.93 -15.12
CA ILE A 286 1.98 27.06 -14.62
C ILE A 286 1.60 26.02 -15.68
N ASN A 287 1.46 26.44 -16.95
CA ASN A 287 1.12 25.52 -18.03
C ASN A 287 2.24 24.53 -18.32
N GLU A 288 3.50 24.98 -18.30
CA GLU A 288 4.68 24.12 -18.47
C GLU A 288 4.81 23.09 -17.34
N LEU A 289 4.67 23.52 -16.09
CA LEU A 289 4.69 22.61 -14.92
C LEU A 289 3.53 21.62 -14.99
N LYS A 290 2.32 22.06 -15.35
CA LYS A 290 1.18 21.16 -15.51
C LYS A 290 1.44 20.09 -16.56
N ALA A 291 1.95 20.47 -17.73
CA ALA A 291 2.31 19.52 -18.78
C ALA A 291 3.40 18.54 -18.33
N THR A 292 4.36 19.00 -17.53
CA THR A 292 5.43 18.18 -16.95
C THR A 292 4.88 17.19 -15.91
N ILE A 293 4.00 17.63 -15.02
CA ILE A 293 3.31 16.76 -14.04
C ILE A 293 2.46 15.71 -14.77
N ASP A 294 1.69 16.10 -15.78
CA ASP A 294 0.87 15.18 -16.58
C ASP A 294 1.73 14.17 -17.36
N ALA A 295 2.93 14.57 -17.81
CA ALA A 295 3.90 13.66 -18.41
C ALA A 295 4.47 12.66 -17.37
N GLY A 296 4.91 13.15 -16.21
CA GLY A 296 5.43 12.30 -15.13
C GLY A 296 4.40 11.33 -14.57
N LEU A 297 3.14 11.74 -14.45
CA LEU A 297 2.05 10.85 -14.05
C LEU A 297 1.83 9.71 -15.06
N ARG A 298 1.93 9.98 -16.36
CA ARG A 298 1.82 8.95 -17.40
C ARG A 298 2.99 7.98 -17.37
N GLU A 299 4.21 8.48 -17.21
CA GLU A 299 5.41 7.65 -17.05
C GLU A 299 5.28 6.72 -15.84
N ARG A 300 4.88 7.27 -14.69
CA ARG A 300 4.60 6.49 -13.47
C ARG A 300 3.56 5.41 -13.70
N ILE A 301 2.46 5.71 -14.38
CA ILE A 301 1.40 4.73 -14.67
C ILE A 301 1.90 3.62 -15.60
N ASN A 302 2.66 3.95 -16.64
CA ASN A 302 3.22 2.96 -17.58
C ASN A 302 4.19 2.01 -16.88
N LEU A 303 5.04 2.53 -16.01
CA LEU A 303 5.96 1.74 -15.18
C LEU A 303 5.18 0.82 -14.23
N LEU A 304 4.17 1.35 -13.53
CA LEU A 304 3.32 0.54 -12.65
C LEU A 304 2.54 -0.55 -13.40
N GLN A 305 2.09 -0.30 -14.64
CA GLN A 305 1.44 -1.30 -15.48
C GLN A 305 2.41 -2.42 -15.87
N THR A 306 3.62 -2.06 -16.30
CA THR A 306 4.67 -3.03 -16.67
C THR A 306 5.03 -3.92 -15.47
N MET A 307 5.16 -3.33 -14.28
CA MET A 307 5.36 -4.07 -13.05
C MET A 307 4.17 -4.96 -12.70
N ALA A 308 2.94 -4.47 -12.87
CA ALA A 308 1.72 -5.19 -12.52
C ALA A 308 1.61 -6.51 -13.30
N ASP A 309 2.03 -6.52 -14.57
CA ASP A 309 2.01 -7.72 -15.43
C ASP A 309 2.89 -8.87 -14.88
N GLN A 310 4.04 -8.55 -14.28
CA GLN A 310 4.98 -9.55 -13.73
C GLN A 310 4.87 -9.74 -12.22
N PHE A 311 4.11 -8.87 -11.54
CA PHE A 311 4.02 -8.83 -10.09
C PHE A 311 3.65 -10.17 -9.45
N GLU A 312 2.63 -10.85 -9.99
CA GLU A 312 2.15 -12.11 -9.40
C GLU A 312 3.17 -13.24 -9.52
N GLN A 313 3.95 -13.24 -10.61
CA GLN A 313 5.05 -14.19 -10.81
C GLN A 313 6.16 -13.94 -9.78
N TRP A 314 6.63 -12.70 -9.64
CA TRP A 314 7.66 -12.33 -8.66
C TRP A 314 7.21 -12.66 -7.23
N ASN A 315 5.96 -12.35 -6.90
CA ASN A 315 5.39 -12.61 -5.59
C ASN A 315 5.29 -14.10 -5.25
N THR A 316 4.86 -14.92 -6.21
CA THR A 316 4.81 -16.38 -6.03
C THR A 316 6.22 -16.96 -5.88
N LEU A 317 7.16 -16.50 -6.69
CA LEU A 317 8.54 -16.96 -6.70
C LEU A 317 9.26 -16.60 -5.39
N VAL A 318 9.19 -15.34 -4.93
CA VAL A 318 9.80 -14.92 -3.65
C VAL A 318 9.17 -15.66 -2.46
N ARG A 319 7.87 -15.95 -2.48
CA ARG A 319 7.20 -16.74 -1.43
C ARG A 319 7.67 -18.20 -1.43
N LYS A 320 7.73 -18.84 -2.60
CA LYS A 320 8.23 -20.22 -2.74
C LYS A 320 9.68 -20.28 -2.24
N GLU A 321 10.52 -19.36 -2.68
CA GLU A 321 11.93 -19.30 -2.29
C GLU A 321 12.13 -19.09 -0.79
N LYS A 322 11.38 -18.16 -0.19
CA LYS A 322 11.40 -17.94 1.26
C LYS A 322 11.00 -19.21 2.03
N SER A 323 10.02 -19.97 1.54
CA SER A 323 9.59 -21.22 2.17
C SER A 323 10.64 -22.33 2.05
N ILE A 324 11.33 -22.43 0.91
CA ILE A 324 12.43 -23.39 0.69
C ILE A 324 13.57 -23.10 1.67
N TYR A 325 14.03 -21.84 1.75
CA TYR A 325 15.08 -21.48 2.70
C TYR A 325 14.65 -21.65 4.15
N HIS A 326 13.38 -21.43 4.49
CA HIS A 326 12.86 -21.70 5.82
C HIS A 326 12.99 -23.19 6.20
N ILE A 327 12.64 -24.09 5.29
CA ILE A 327 12.79 -25.54 5.48
C ILE A 327 14.28 -25.92 5.56
N LEU A 328 15.13 -25.42 4.65
CA LEU A 328 16.58 -25.65 4.70
C LEU A 328 17.19 -25.23 6.04
N ASN A 329 16.64 -24.19 6.67
CA ASN A 329 17.07 -23.70 7.98
C ASN A 329 16.65 -24.60 9.16
N MET A 330 15.69 -25.52 8.96
CA MET A 330 15.33 -26.55 9.94
C MET A 330 16.27 -27.76 9.87
N LEU A 331 16.94 -27.97 8.73
CA LEU A 331 17.85 -29.09 8.51
C LEU A 331 19.18 -28.90 9.24
N SER A 332 19.77 -29.99 9.72
CA SER A 332 21.10 -29.92 10.32
C SER A 332 22.18 -30.00 9.25
N LEU A 333 23.20 -29.15 9.36
CA LEU A 333 24.30 -29.09 8.41
C LEU A 333 25.48 -29.90 8.96
N ASP A 334 25.85 -30.97 8.26
CA ASP A 334 27.05 -31.75 8.55
C ASP A 334 28.24 -31.18 7.74
N VAL A 335 29.07 -30.39 8.44
CA VAL A 335 30.23 -29.69 7.85
C VAL A 335 31.25 -30.69 7.30
N THR A 336 31.34 -31.90 7.88
CA THR A 336 32.36 -32.88 7.49
C THR A 336 32.05 -33.55 6.16
N LYS A 337 30.77 -33.75 5.85
CA LYS A 337 30.31 -34.44 4.64
C LYS A 337 29.76 -33.51 3.56
N LYS A 338 29.65 -32.20 3.85
CA LYS A 338 28.95 -31.23 2.98
C LYS A 338 27.55 -31.72 2.60
N CYS A 339 26.84 -32.31 3.55
CA CYS A 339 25.48 -32.79 3.41
C CYS A 339 24.58 -32.14 4.46
N LEU A 340 23.31 -31.97 4.10
CA LEU A 340 22.24 -31.64 5.01
C LEU A 340 21.55 -32.92 5.45
N VAL A 341 21.29 -33.04 6.75
CA VAL A 341 20.48 -34.10 7.31
C VAL A 341 19.12 -33.53 7.65
N ALA A 342 18.08 -34.17 7.12
CA ALA A 342 16.69 -33.86 7.40
C ALA A 342 16.03 -35.04 8.08
N GLU A 343 15.21 -34.78 9.08
CA GLU A 343 14.29 -35.78 9.63
C GLU A 343 12.87 -35.31 9.42
N GLY A 344 11.97 -36.22 9.08
CA GLY A 344 10.58 -35.87 8.86
C GLY A 344 9.63 -37.05 8.86
N TRP A 345 8.36 -36.77 9.09
CA TRP A 345 7.29 -37.75 9.01
C TRP A 345 6.75 -37.83 7.60
N SER A 346 6.61 -39.04 7.08
CA SER A 346 5.98 -39.31 5.78
C SER A 346 5.01 -40.48 5.89
N PRO A 347 3.91 -40.48 5.12
CA PRO A 347 3.07 -41.66 4.98
C PRO A 347 3.82 -42.80 4.30
N VAL A 348 3.60 -44.03 4.74
CA VAL A 348 4.28 -45.22 4.19
C VAL A 348 4.03 -45.37 2.68
N PHE A 349 2.83 -45.05 2.21
CA PHE A 349 2.48 -45.12 0.78
C PHE A 349 3.22 -44.08 -0.09
N ALA A 350 3.63 -42.94 0.49
CA ALA A 350 4.24 -41.83 -0.23
C ALA A 350 5.74 -42.05 -0.51
N THR A 351 6.34 -43.09 0.07
CA THR A 351 7.78 -43.40 -0.03
C THR A 351 8.30 -43.37 -1.47
N LYS A 352 7.58 -43.99 -2.41
CA LYS A 352 8.00 -44.04 -3.83
C LYS A 352 7.99 -42.66 -4.49
N GLN A 353 6.95 -41.86 -4.22
CA GLN A 353 6.82 -40.51 -4.79
C GLN A 353 7.93 -39.58 -4.28
N ILE A 354 8.29 -39.71 -3.00
CA ILE A 354 9.38 -38.96 -2.38
C ILE A 354 10.73 -39.37 -3.00
N GLN A 355 10.99 -40.67 -3.15
CA GLN A 355 12.22 -41.15 -3.78
C GLN A 355 12.35 -40.71 -5.24
N GLU A 356 11.27 -40.76 -6.03
CA GLU A 356 11.26 -40.27 -7.41
C GLU A 356 11.54 -38.75 -7.49
N ALA A 357 10.97 -37.96 -6.57
CA ALA A 357 11.23 -36.52 -6.49
C ALA A 357 12.69 -36.21 -6.15
N LEU A 358 13.29 -36.98 -5.22
CA LEU A 358 14.71 -36.85 -4.87
C LEU A 358 15.64 -37.23 -6.03
N HIS A 359 15.35 -38.31 -6.74
CA HIS A 359 16.11 -38.70 -7.93
C HIS A 359 16.00 -37.68 -9.07
N ARG A 360 14.83 -37.06 -9.25
CA ARG A 360 14.68 -35.96 -10.21
C ARG A 360 15.55 -34.76 -9.83
N ALA A 361 15.59 -34.39 -8.56
CA ALA A 361 16.45 -33.31 -8.08
C ALA A 361 17.94 -33.61 -8.29
N GLU A 362 18.36 -34.87 -8.06
CA GLU A 362 19.73 -35.32 -8.30
C GLU A 362 20.14 -35.20 -9.77
N PHE A 363 19.26 -35.66 -10.67
CA PHE A 363 19.48 -35.59 -12.12
C PHE A 363 19.60 -34.14 -12.61
N ASP A 364 18.66 -33.28 -12.20
CA ASP A 364 18.65 -31.88 -12.65
C ASP A 364 19.87 -31.11 -12.10
N SER A 365 20.29 -31.39 -10.87
CA SER A 365 21.44 -30.74 -10.23
C SER A 365 22.79 -31.33 -10.67
N SER A 366 22.82 -32.38 -11.50
CA SER A 366 24.06 -33.08 -11.92
C SER A 366 24.97 -33.46 -10.74
N SER A 367 24.38 -33.79 -9.59
CA SER A 367 25.16 -34.14 -8.40
C SER A 367 25.76 -35.55 -8.56
N GLN A 368 27.02 -35.71 -8.18
CA GLN A 368 27.70 -37.01 -8.23
C GLN A 368 27.34 -37.92 -7.04
N VAL A 369 26.73 -37.36 -5.99
CA VAL A 369 26.41 -38.06 -4.75
C VAL A 369 24.90 -38.22 -4.64
N GLY A 370 24.45 -39.47 -4.53
CA GLY A 370 23.04 -39.79 -4.38
C GLY A 370 22.46 -39.33 -3.04
N THR A 371 21.20 -38.92 -3.06
CA THR A 371 20.45 -38.63 -1.83
C THR A 371 20.12 -39.95 -1.14
N ILE A 372 20.42 -40.07 0.16
CA ILE A 372 20.13 -41.28 0.93
C ILE A 372 18.79 -41.10 1.63
N PHE A 373 17.86 -42.02 1.36
CA PHE A 373 16.57 -42.13 2.05
C PHE A 373 16.63 -43.30 3.04
N GLN A 374 16.57 -43.01 4.34
CA GLN A 374 16.62 -44.01 5.39
C GLN A 374 15.37 -43.96 6.28
N VAL A 375 14.72 -45.10 6.49
CA VAL A 375 13.60 -45.20 7.45
C VAL A 375 14.16 -45.41 8.85
N LEU A 376 13.80 -44.53 9.77
CA LEU A 376 14.19 -44.60 11.18
C LEU A 376 13.08 -45.26 12.02
N HIS A 377 13.49 -46.14 12.91
CA HIS A 377 12.59 -46.73 13.91
C HIS A 377 12.64 -45.87 15.17
N THR A 378 11.55 -45.17 15.46
CA THR A 378 11.42 -44.32 16.65
C THR A 378 10.28 -44.79 17.54
N ARG A 379 10.34 -44.40 18.82
CA ARG A 379 9.26 -44.57 19.80
C ARG A 379 8.40 -43.30 19.94
N GLU A 380 8.75 -42.23 19.22
CA GLU A 380 7.97 -40.99 19.20
C GLU A 380 6.60 -41.23 18.56
N SER A 381 5.59 -40.47 19.02
CA SER A 381 4.24 -40.54 18.46
C SER A 381 4.19 -39.84 17.09
N PRO A 382 3.86 -40.56 16.00
CA PRO A 382 3.71 -39.96 14.68
C PRO A 382 2.52 -38.99 14.60
N PRO A 383 2.53 -38.06 13.64
CA PRO A 383 1.39 -37.20 13.35
C PRO A 383 0.22 -38.01 12.78
N THR A 384 -0.98 -37.47 12.94
CA THR A 384 -2.19 -38.04 12.33
C THR A 384 -2.48 -37.40 10.99
N TYR A 385 -2.77 -38.23 10.00
CA TYR A 385 -3.11 -37.80 8.66
C TYR A 385 -4.30 -38.60 8.15
N PHE A 386 -5.29 -37.88 7.66
CA PHE A 386 -6.49 -38.44 7.04
C PHE A 386 -6.54 -37.97 5.59
N CYS A 387 -6.64 -38.91 4.66
CA CYS A 387 -6.86 -38.60 3.25
C CYS A 387 -8.29 -38.06 3.07
N THR A 388 -8.43 -36.73 2.98
CA THR A 388 -9.74 -36.09 2.78
C THR A 388 -9.97 -35.72 1.31
N ASN A 389 -11.20 -35.94 0.86
CA ASN A 389 -11.70 -35.42 -0.41
C ASN A 389 -12.32 -34.05 -0.19
N LYS A 390 -12.61 -33.33 -1.27
CA LYS A 390 -13.29 -32.03 -1.24
C LYS A 390 -14.60 -32.01 -0.44
N PHE A 391 -15.28 -33.14 -0.35
CA PHE A 391 -16.50 -33.31 0.46
C PHE A 391 -16.18 -33.61 1.93
N THR A 392 -15.29 -34.57 2.20
CA THR A 392 -14.98 -35.00 3.57
C THR A 392 -14.10 -34.02 4.32
N SER A 393 -13.39 -33.12 3.63
CA SER A 393 -12.54 -32.10 4.24
C SER A 393 -13.32 -31.13 5.14
N ALA A 394 -14.55 -30.76 4.76
CA ALA A 394 -15.37 -29.87 5.58
C ALA A 394 -15.79 -30.51 6.90
N PHE A 395 -16.21 -31.77 6.86
CA PHE A 395 -16.56 -32.53 8.07
C PHE A 395 -15.33 -32.83 8.93
N GLN A 396 -14.19 -33.10 8.31
CA GLN A 396 -12.93 -33.28 9.02
C GLN A 396 -12.50 -31.98 9.71
N GLU A 397 -12.59 -30.82 9.04
CA GLU A 397 -12.32 -29.51 9.66
C GLU A 397 -13.23 -29.25 10.88
N ILE A 398 -14.51 -29.70 10.86
CA ILE A 398 -15.42 -29.59 12.00
C ILE A 398 -14.94 -30.46 13.17
N VAL A 399 -14.53 -31.70 12.90
CA VAL A 399 -14.02 -32.63 13.92
C VAL A 399 -12.70 -32.13 14.50
N ASP A 400 -11.76 -31.73 13.65
CA ASP A 400 -10.44 -31.26 14.05
C ASP A 400 -10.50 -29.97 14.88
N ALA A 401 -11.56 -29.15 14.70
CA ALA A 401 -11.81 -27.98 15.53
C ALA A 401 -12.14 -28.32 16.99
N TYR A 402 -12.71 -29.50 17.25
CA TYR A 402 -12.92 -30.00 18.62
C TYR A 402 -11.64 -30.61 19.19
N GLY A 403 -10.88 -31.32 18.35
CA GLY A 403 -9.57 -31.84 18.71
C GLY A 403 -9.05 -32.82 17.66
N VAL A 404 -7.73 -32.85 17.49
CA VAL A 404 -7.06 -33.78 16.59
C VAL A 404 -7.02 -35.18 17.22
N ALA A 405 -7.51 -36.19 16.50
CA ALA A 405 -7.49 -37.59 16.94
C ALA A 405 -6.05 -38.09 17.17
N LYS A 406 -5.87 -39.06 18.09
CA LYS A 406 -4.57 -39.71 18.31
C LYS A 406 -4.23 -40.64 17.14
N TYR A 407 -2.96 -40.96 17.00
CA TYR A 407 -2.49 -41.86 15.96
C TYR A 407 -3.15 -43.24 16.05
N GLN A 408 -3.68 -43.70 14.92
CA GLN A 408 -4.44 -44.95 14.75
C GLN A 408 -5.74 -45.01 15.57
N GLU A 409 -6.21 -43.88 16.09
CA GLU A 409 -7.55 -43.78 16.70
C GLU A 409 -8.64 -43.81 15.62
N ALA A 410 -9.83 -44.27 16.01
CA ALA A 410 -10.99 -44.26 15.12
C ALA A 410 -11.42 -42.81 14.84
N ASN A 411 -11.50 -42.44 13.57
CA ASN A 411 -11.91 -41.11 13.16
C ASN A 411 -13.42 -40.91 13.34
N PRO A 412 -13.87 -40.02 14.23
CA PRO A 412 -15.30 -39.75 14.37
C PRO A 412 -15.89 -39.06 13.13
N GLY A 413 -15.06 -38.45 12.28
CA GLY A 413 -15.47 -37.79 11.04
C GLY A 413 -16.31 -38.67 10.12
N VAL A 414 -16.04 -39.98 10.06
CA VAL A 414 -16.83 -40.93 9.27
C VAL A 414 -18.30 -40.96 9.72
N PHE A 415 -18.53 -40.94 11.03
CA PHE A 415 -19.88 -40.91 11.60
C PHE A 415 -20.49 -39.52 11.52
N THR A 416 -19.69 -38.47 11.72
CA THR A 416 -20.15 -37.07 11.65
C THR A 416 -20.75 -36.74 10.29
N ILE A 417 -20.25 -37.32 9.19
CA ILE A 417 -20.80 -37.11 7.84
C ILE A 417 -22.31 -37.42 7.77
N VAL A 418 -22.78 -38.44 8.47
CA VAL A 418 -24.19 -38.86 8.45
C VAL A 418 -24.95 -38.32 9.67
N THR A 419 -24.38 -38.48 10.86
CA THR A 419 -25.05 -38.16 12.11
C THR A 419 -25.24 -36.66 12.30
N PHE A 420 -24.30 -35.82 11.84
CA PHE A 420 -24.40 -34.38 12.02
C PHE A 420 -25.56 -33.78 11.22
N PRO A 421 -25.67 -33.99 9.88
CA PRO A 421 -26.83 -33.50 9.12
C PRO A 421 -28.15 -34.05 9.63
N PHE A 422 -28.18 -35.32 10.05
CA PHE A 422 -29.38 -35.96 10.58
C PHE A 422 -29.87 -35.32 11.87
N LEU A 423 -28.99 -35.11 12.86
CA LEU A 423 -29.36 -34.44 14.11
C LEU A 423 -29.78 -32.99 13.88
N PHE A 424 -29.13 -32.30 12.96
CA PHE A 424 -29.53 -30.95 12.54
C PHE A 424 -30.95 -30.96 11.93
N ALA A 425 -31.27 -31.94 11.08
CA ALA A 425 -32.58 -32.11 10.48
C ALA A 425 -33.69 -32.29 11.53
N VAL A 426 -33.45 -33.13 12.55
CA VAL A 426 -34.40 -33.36 13.64
C VAL A 426 -34.64 -32.09 14.47
N MET A 427 -33.59 -31.30 14.73
CA MET A 427 -33.69 -30.07 15.51
C MET A 427 -34.37 -28.92 14.73
N PHE A 428 -34.23 -28.89 13.41
CA PHE A 428 -34.67 -27.80 12.55
C PHE A 428 -35.89 -28.16 11.68
N GLY A 429 -36.65 -29.19 12.08
CA GLY A 429 -37.65 -29.92 11.29
C GLY A 429 -38.85 -29.13 10.78
N ASP A 430 -38.60 -28.19 9.85
CA ASP A 430 -39.60 -27.47 9.07
C ASP A 430 -39.31 -27.66 7.57
N TRP A 431 -40.31 -28.16 6.85
CA TRP A 431 -40.22 -28.44 5.42
C TRP A 431 -40.01 -27.19 4.56
N GLY A 432 -40.60 -26.05 4.94
CA GLY A 432 -40.44 -24.79 4.22
C GLY A 432 -38.99 -24.27 4.33
N HIS A 433 -38.45 -24.28 5.54
CA HIS A 433 -37.06 -23.89 5.78
C HIS A 433 -36.08 -24.87 5.11
N GLY A 434 -36.38 -26.17 5.11
CA GLY A 434 -35.58 -27.18 4.41
C GLY A 434 -35.44 -26.91 2.91
N ILE A 435 -36.54 -26.56 2.24
CA ILE A 435 -36.54 -26.21 0.81
C ILE A 435 -35.73 -24.93 0.55
N CYS A 436 -35.88 -23.90 1.39
CA CYS A 436 -35.10 -22.67 1.27
C CYS A 436 -33.58 -22.92 1.41
N MET A 437 -33.19 -23.75 2.38
CA MET A 437 -31.79 -24.11 2.62
C MET A 437 -31.22 -24.93 1.47
N LEU A 438 -31.99 -25.88 0.91
CA LEU A 438 -31.60 -26.65 -0.27
C LEU A 438 -31.41 -25.76 -1.51
N LEU A 439 -32.31 -24.80 -1.73
CA LEU A 439 -32.18 -23.85 -2.84
C LEU A 439 -30.91 -22.99 -2.68
N ALA A 440 -30.64 -22.50 -1.47
CA ALA A 440 -29.45 -21.72 -1.17
C ALA A 440 -28.16 -22.52 -1.38
N THR A 441 -28.12 -23.78 -0.92
CA THR A 441 -26.93 -24.64 -1.08
C THR A 441 -26.70 -25.02 -2.53
N LEU A 442 -27.76 -25.28 -3.29
CA LEU A 442 -27.69 -25.51 -4.73
C LEU A 442 -27.09 -24.30 -5.47
N VAL A 443 -27.52 -23.08 -5.13
CA VAL A 443 -26.95 -21.84 -5.70
C VAL A 443 -25.44 -21.73 -5.40
N PHE A 444 -25.01 -22.07 -4.20
CA PHE A 444 -23.58 -22.07 -3.84
C PHE A 444 -22.78 -23.14 -4.58
N ILE A 445 -23.32 -24.34 -4.76
CA ILE A 445 -22.66 -25.42 -5.52
C ILE A 445 -22.52 -25.01 -6.99
N ILE A 446 -23.58 -24.48 -7.62
CA ILE A 446 -23.55 -24.04 -9.02
C ILE A 446 -22.55 -22.89 -9.22
N ARG A 447 -22.43 -21.98 -8.24
CA ARG A 447 -21.52 -20.82 -8.32
C ARG A 447 -20.13 -21.07 -7.73
N GLU A 448 -19.79 -22.30 -7.36
CA GLU A 448 -18.54 -22.61 -6.67
C GLU A 448 -17.29 -22.12 -7.42
N LYS A 449 -17.22 -22.37 -8.75
CA LYS A 449 -16.09 -21.92 -9.58
C LYS A 449 -15.95 -20.40 -9.63
N LYS A 450 -17.06 -19.66 -9.51
CA LYS A 450 -17.08 -18.19 -9.51
C LYS A 450 -16.72 -17.62 -8.13
N LEU A 451 -17.14 -18.30 -7.06
CA LEU A 451 -16.93 -17.87 -5.67
C LEU A 451 -15.56 -18.24 -5.10
N SER A 452 -14.94 -19.32 -5.58
CA SER A 452 -13.58 -19.71 -5.19
C SER A 452 -12.51 -18.64 -5.47
N GLY A 453 -12.80 -17.65 -6.33
CA GLY A 453 -11.87 -16.59 -6.72
C GLY A 453 -11.98 -15.28 -5.92
N GLN A 454 -12.86 -15.18 -4.92
CA GLN A 454 -13.07 -13.98 -4.11
C GLN A 454 -12.70 -14.26 -2.64
N VAL A 455 -11.61 -13.67 -2.14
CA VAL A 455 -11.01 -13.94 -0.82
C VAL A 455 -11.98 -13.70 0.36
N ILE A 456 -12.86 -12.70 0.27
CA ILE A 456 -13.90 -12.41 1.28
C ILE A 456 -15.00 -13.48 1.28
N CYS A 457 -15.28 -14.06 0.12
CA CYS A 457 -16.17 -15.21 -0.01
C CYS A 457 -15.49 -16.53 0.34
N VAL A 458 -14.18 -16.62 0.61
CA VAL A 458 -13.54 -17.90 1.00
C VAL A 458 -13.67 -18.17 2.49
N SER A 459 -13.68 -17.14 3.34
CA SER A 459 -13.99 -17.30 4.77
C SER A 459 -15.49 -17.51 5.01
N LEU A 460 -16.31 -16.78 4.26
CA LEU A 460 -17.75 -17.03 4.16
C LEU A 460 -18.02 -18.38 3.50
N LEU A 461 -17.33 -18.76 2.41
CA LEU A 461 -17.43 -20.10 1.82
C LEU A 461 -17.04 -21.11 2.86
N LYS A 462 -15.88 -21.05 3.53
CA LYS A 462 -15.50 -22.06 4.53
C LYS A 462 -16.58 -22.27 5.60
N ARG A 463 -17.17 -21.17 6.11
CA ARG A 463 -18.33 -21.22 7.02
C ARG A 463 -19.62 -21.73 6.36
N THR A 464 -19.90 -21.38 5.11
CA THR A 464 -21.09 -21.82 4.36
C THR A 464 -20.88 -23.13 3.61
N THR A 465 -19.66 -23.66 3.49
CA THR A 465 -19.30 -24.94 2.89
C THR A 465 -19.35 -26.03 3.93
N GLN A 466 -18.98 -25.70 5.18
CA GLN A 466 -19.44 -26.47 6.33
C GLN A 466 -20.98 -26.59 6.30
N PHE A 467 -21.70 -25.49 6.04
CA PHE A 467 -23.15 -25.49 5.88
C PHE A 467 -23.66 -26.18 4.60
N ARG A 468 -22.93 -26.10 3.48
CA ARG A 468 -23.19 -26.74 2.17
C ARG A 468 -23.09 -28.25 2.26
N ASP A 469 -22.06 -28.73 2.95
CA ASP A 469 -21.75 -30.14 3.07
C ASP A 469 -22.68 -30.76 4.13
N LEU A 470 -23.03 -30.01 5.21
CA LEU A 470 -24.20 -30.28 6.06
C LEU A 470 -25.49 -30.52 5.25
N MET A 471 -25.83 -29.58 4.37
CA MET A 471 -27.14 -29.53 3.72
C MET A 471 -27.24 -30.45 2.48
N SER A 472 -26.12 -30.80 1.86
CA SER A 472 -26.11 -31.80 0.77
C SER A 472 -26.29 -33.23 1.30
N GLY A 473 -25.82 -33.52 2.52
CA GLY A 473 -26.20 -34.75 3.24
C GLY A 473 -27.70 -34.84 3.56
N LEU A 474 -28.35 -33.69 3.74
CA LEU A 474 -29.80 -33.55 3.91
C LEU A 474 -30.62 -33.73 2.62
N SER A 475 -30.00 -33.75 1.43
CA SER A 475 -30.69 -33.88 0.14
C SER A 475 -30.76 -35.33 -0.38
N PHE A 476 -30.04 -36.26 0.27
CA PHE A 476 -30.00 -37.69 -0.08
C PHE A 476 -30.81 -38.58 0.88
N LEU A 477 -31.44 -37.98 1.90
CA LEU A 477 -32.47 -38.55 2.77
C LEU A 477 -33.78 -37.82 2.48
#